data_AF-A0A7L4KHD6-F1
#
_entry.id   AF-A0A7L4KHD6-F1
#
_cell.length_a   1.000
_cell.length_b   1.000
_cell.length_c   1.000
_cell.angle_alpha   90.00
_cell.angle_beta   90.00
_cell.angle_gamma   90.00
#
_symmetry.space_group_name_H-M   'P 1'
#
loop_
_entity.id
_entity.type
_entity.pdbx_description
1 polymer ?
#
loop_
_entity_poly.entity_id
_entity_poly.type
_entity_poly.pdbx_seq_one_letter_code
_entity_poly.pdbx_strand_id
1 'polypeptide(L)'
;LQVTAEEIGSQVALEHGQAMTVRVCKADGETMPVVVVQNASVLELKKALRRHVQLRQARRGGIQHLSWKYIWRTYHLTFNGEKLADDRKKLRE
;
A
#
# COMPACT_ATOMS: atom_id res chain seq x y z
N LEU A 1 -12.58 11.10 14.46
CA LEU A 1 -12.44 10.04 13.44
C LEU A 1 -13.06 10.54 12.13
N GLN A 2 -12.26 11.14 11.24
CA GLN A 2 -12.75 11.49 9.90
C GLN A 2 -12.40 10.36 8.94
N VAL A 3 -13.43 9.75 8.37
CA VAL A 3 -13.32 8.85 7.22
C VAL A 3 -13.01 9.72 6.00
N THR A 4 -11.97 9.39 5.24
CA THR A 4 -11.62 10.17 4.05
C THR A 4 -12.48 9.74 2.86
N ALA A 5 -12.83 10.67 1.98
CA ALA A 5 -13.58 10.36 0.75
C ALA A 5 -12.89 9.27 -0.11
N GLU A 6 -11.57 9.18 -0.01
CA GLU A 6 -10.76 8.16 -0.69
C GLU A 6 -10.90 6.77 -0.06
N GLU A 7 -11.08 6.66 1.26
CA GLU A 7 -11.39 5.37 1.90
C GLU A 7 -12.79 4.88 1.53
N ILE A 8 -13.77 5.78 1.48
CA ILE A 8 -15.13 5.44 1.01
C ILE A 8 -15.07 4.99 -0.46
N GLY A 9 -14.37 5.75 -1.31
CA GLY A 9 -14.16 5.38 -2.71
C GLY A 9 -13.43 4.05 -2.88
N SER A 10 -12.43 3.76 -2.04
CA SER A 10 -11.70 2.49 -2.06
C SER A 10 -12.57 1.31 -1.60
N GLN A 11 -13.43 1.52 -0.59
CA GLN A 11 -14.38 0.51 -0.13
C GLN A 11 -15.42 0.19 -1.21
N VAL A 12 -15.99 1.22 -1.85
CA VAL A 12 -16.93 1.06 -2.96
C VAL A 12 -16.26 0.37 -4.16
N ALA A 13 -15.04 0.76 -4.52
CA ALA A 13 -14.30 0.10 -5.60
C ALA A 13 -13.98 -1.38 -5.30
N LEU A 14 -13.78 -1.74 -4.03
CA LEU A 14 -13.64 -3.14 -3.60
C LEU A 14 -14.93 -3.92 -3.85
N GLU A 15 -16.07 -3.40 -3.39
CA GLU A 15 -17.39 -4.03 -3.55
C GLU A 15 -17.79 -4.21 -5.02
N HIS A 16 -17.43 -3.25 -5.88
CA HIS A 16 -17.69 -3.33 -7.33
C HIS A 16 -16.62 -4.12 -8.12
N GLY A 17 -15.68 -4.78 -7.45
CA GLY A 17 -14.64 -5.58 -8.11
C GLY A 17 -13.69 -4.73 -8.98
N GLN A 18 -13.49 -3.46 -8.65
CA GLN A 18 -12.54 -2.56 -9.31
C GLN A 18 -11.25 -2.39 -8.51
N ALA A 19 -11.25 -2.84 -7.26
CA ALA A 19 -10.09 -2.86 -6.37
C ALA A 19 -9.84 -4.24 -5.77
N MET A 20 -8.65 -4.41 -5.21
CA MET A 20 -8.20 -5.62 -4.52
C MET A 20 -7.41 -5.24 -3.27
N THR A 21 -7.41 -6.14 -2.29
CA THR A 21 -6.60 -5.99 -1.08
C THR A 21 -5.29 -6.75 -1.23
N VAL A 22 -4.17 -6.02 -1.18
CA VAL A 22 -2.82 -6.58 -1.14
C VAL A 22 -2.34 -6.62 0.31
N ARG A 23 -1.96 -7.80 0.79
CA ARG A 23 -1.39 -7.98 2.14
C ARG A 23 0.11 -7.76 2.07
N VAL A 24 0.57 -6.63 2.61
CA VAL A 24 2.01 -6.32 2.70
C VAL A 24 2.53 -6.77 4.06
N CYS A 25 3.44 -7.74 4.06
CA CYS A 25 4.09 -8.23 5.27
C CYS A 25 5.41 -7.48 5.49
N LYS A 26 5.56 -6.86 6.65
CA LYS A 26 6.81 -6.21 7.08
C LYS A 26 7.74 -7.24 7.74
N ALA A 27 9.02 -6.90 7.82
CA ALA A 27 10.04 -7.77 8.43
C ALA A 27 9.82 -8.03 9.93
N ASP A 28 9.08 -7.15 10.62
CA ASP A 28 8.70 -7.30 12.02
C ASP A 28 7.48 -8.24 12.23
N GLY A 29 7.00 -8.88 11.16
CA GLY A 29 5.83 -9.79 11.20
C GLY A 29 4.48 -9.06 11.08
N GLU A 30 4.47 -7.73 11.06
CA GLU A 30 3.24 -6.97 10.89
C GLU A 30 2.70 -7.12 9.46
N THR A 31 1.41 -7.45 9.34
CA THR A 31 0.71 -7.48 8.05
C THR A 31 -0.19 -6.26 7.89
N MET A 32 -0.06 -5.58 6.75
CA MET A 32 -0.82 -4.38 6.41
C MET A 32 -1.73 -4.65 5.20
N PRO A 33 -3.07 -4.60 5.35
CA PRO A 33 -3.99 -4.71 4.22
C PRO A 33 -4.06 -3.38 3.46
N VAL A 34 -3.48 -3.35 2.26
CA VAL A 34 -3.44 -2.17 1.39
C VAL A 34 -4.40 -2.38 0.23
N VAL A 35 -5.36 -1.46 0.07
CA VAL A 35 -6.32 -1.50 -1.04
C VAL A 35 -5.72 -0.77 -2.24
N VAL A 36 -5.81 -1.40 -3.42
CA VAL A 36 -5.37 -0.84 -4.71
C VAL A 36 -6.36 -1.22 -5.80
N VAL A 37 -6.43 -0.46 -6.89
CA VAL A 37 -7.24 -0.83 -8.07
C VAL A 37 -6.72 -2.12 -8.73
N GLN A 38 -7.58 -2.90 -9.38
CA GLN A 38 -7.20 -4.22 -9.93
C GLN A 38 -6.06 -4.17 -10.96
N ASN A 39 -5.93 -3.07 -11.71
CA ASN A 39 -4.89 -2.85 -12.71
C ASN A 39 -3.73 -1.98 -12.18
N ALA A 40 -3.58 -1.89 -10.85
CA ALA A 40 -2.51 -1.12 -10.22
C ALA A 40 -1.14 -1.65 -10.62
N SER A 41 -0.17 -0.74 -10.72
CA SER A 41 1.24 -1.09 -10.87
C SER A 41 1.93 -1.18 -9.51
N VAL A 42 3.17 -1.67 -9.50
CA VAL A 42 4.03 -1.67 -8.31
C VAL A 42 4.19 -0.27 -7.72
N LEU A 43 4.30 0.77 -8.55
CA LEU A 43 4.35 2.16 -8.08
C LEU A 43 3.09 2.56 -7.30
N GLU A 44 1.92 2.19 -7.81
CA GLU A 44 0.65 2.50 -7.15
C GLU A 44 0.52 1.75 -5.82
N LEU A 45 1.01 0.50 -5.73
CA LEU A 45 1.10 -0.21 -4.45
C LEU A 45 2.02 0.51 -3.45
N LYS A 46 3.19 0.97 -3.87
CA LYS A 46 4.12 1.73 -3.02
C LYS A 46 3.47 3.02 -2.50
N LYS A 47 2.75 3.75 -3.36
CA LYS A 47 2.01 4.96 -2.97
C LYS A 47 0.88 4.64 -1.99
N ALA A 48 0.10 3.60 -2.25
CA ALA A 48 -1.00 3.17 -1.39
C ALA A 48 -0.49 2.72 -0.01
N LEU A 49 0.62 1.98 0.06
CA LEU A 49 1.25 1.60 1.33
C LEU A 49 1.73 2.84 2.10
N ARG A 50 2.36 3.79 1.43
CA ARG A 50 2.78 5.06 2.04
C ARG A 50 1.60 5.78 2.66
N ARG A 51 0.50 5.92 1.90
CA ARG A 51 -0.71 6.58 2.38
C ARG A 51 -1.32 5.83 3.56
N HIS A 52 -1.42 4.51 3.48
CA HIS A 52 -1.96 3.67 4.55
C HIS A 52 -1.19 3.90 5.86
N VAL A 53 0.14 3.87 5.81
CA VAL A 53 0.98 4.12 7.00
C VAL A 53 0.77 5.54 7.54
N GLN A 54 0.73 6.55 6.68
CA GLN A 54 0.53 7.95 7.09
C GLN A 54 -0.83 8.15 7.79
N LEU A 55 -1.91 7.63 7.19
CA LEU A 55 -3.25 7.70 7.78
C LEU A 55 -3.32 6.98 9.13
N ARG A 56 -2.72 5.78 9.22
CA ARG A 56 -2.69 5.00 10.46
C ARG A 56 -1.95 5.74 11.57
N GLN A 57 -0.85 6.41 11.26
CA GLN A 57 -0.10 7.20 12.22
C GLN A 57 -0.87 8.44 12.70
N ALA A 58 -1.43 9.21 11.76
CA ALA A 58 -2.23 10.39 12.09
C ALA A 58 -3.39 10.05 13.05
N ARG A 59 -4.03 8.89 12.85
CA ARG A 59 -5.10 8.39 13.73
C ARG A 59 -4.64 7.95 15.12
N ARG A 60 -3.39 7.48 15.24
CA ARG A 60 -2.79 7.06 16.52
C ARG A 60 -2.11 8.22 17.26
N GLY A 61 -2.22 9.46 16.75
CA GLY A 61 -1.56 10.64 17.32
C GLY A 61 -0.04 10.64 17.18
N GLY A 62 0.51 9.78 16.31
CA GLY A 62 1.96 9.65 16.10
C GLY A 62 2.45 10.50 14.93
N ILE A 63 3.65 11.09 15.08
CA ILE A 63 4.35 11.88 14.05
C ILE A 63 5.68 11.19 13.67
N GLN A 64 5.68 9.88 13.40
CA GLN A 64 6.91 9.25 12.91
C GLN A 64 7.12 9.61 11.43
N HIS A 65 8.15 10.41 11.19
CA HIS A 65 8.60 10.74 9.85
C HIS A 65 9.37 9.57 9.24
N LEU A 66 8.70 8.75 8.42
CA LEU A 66 9.38 7.74 7.60
C LEU A 66 9.94 8.39 6.34
N SER A 67 11.24 8.22 6.10
CA SER A 67 11.84 8.52 4.79
C SER A 67 11.49 7.42 3.79
N TRP A 68 10.39 7.61 3.08
CA TRP A 68 9.97 6.67 2.03
C TRP A 68 11.01 6.50 0.93
N LYS A 69 11.75 7.56 0.61
CA LYS A 69 12.90 7.50 -0.30
C LYS A 69 13.95 6.53 0.21
N TYR A 70 14.27 6.57 1.51
CA TYR A 70 15.21 5.62 2.10
C TYR A 70 14.66 4.20 2.08
N ILE A 71 13.39 4.00 2.44
CA ILE A 71 12.75 2.68 2.47
C ILE A 71 12.80 2.02 1.11
N TRP A 72 12.37 2.71 0.04
CA TRP A 72 12.35 2.13 -1.30
C TRP A 72 13.73 1.95 -1.93
N ARG A 73 14.73 2.67 -1.44
CA ARG A 73 16.14 2.45 -1.83
C ARG A 73 16.75 1.24 -1.12
N THR A 74 16.32 0.96 0.11
CA THR A 74 16.95 -0.03 0.99
C THR A 74 16.22 -1.39 0.95
N TYR A 75 14.91 -1.37 0.76
CA TYR A 75 14.05 -2.55 0.82
C TYR A 75 13.23 -2.69 -0.45
N HIS A 76 12.91 -3.94 -0.80
CA HIS A 76 12.08 -4.28 -1.93
C HIS A 76 10.80 -4.96 -1.47
N LEU A 77 9.71 -4.72 -2.20
CA LEU A 77 8.55 -5.60 -2.15
C LEU A 77 8.89 -6.87 -2.92
N THR A 78 8.53 -8.02 -2.37
CA THR A 78 8.75 -9.32 -3.00
C THR A 78 7.47 -10.13 -3.03
N PHE A 79 7.23 -10.85 -4.11
CA PHE A 79 6.11 -11.79 -4.25
C PHE A 79 6.61 -13.06 -4.93
N ASN A 80 6.30 -14.23 -4.35
CA ASN A 80 6.79 -15.53 -4.84
C ASN A 80 8.31 -15.59 -5.10
N GLY A 81 9.10 -14.96 -4.23
CA GLY A 81 10.56 -14.90 -4.36
C GLY A 81 11.08 -13.87 -5.38
N GLU A 82 10.20 -13.25 -6.16
CA GLU A 82 10.59 -12.21 -7.13
C GLU A 82 10.55 -10.82 -6.51
N LYS A 83 11.56 -10.01 -6.81
CA LYS A 83 11.57 -8.59 -6.46
C LYS A 83 10.67 -7.81 -7.41
N LEU A 84 9.73 -7.06 -6.85
CA LEU A 84 8.90 -6.09 -7.58
C LEU A 84 9.71 -4.80 -7.80
N ALA A 85 10.68 -4.86 -8.73
CA ALA A 85 11.62 -3.78 -9.01
C ALA A 85 11.11 -2.80 -10.09
N ASP A 86 10.31 -3.28 -11.05
CA ASP A 86 9.72 -2.43 -12.09
C ASP A 86 8.43 -1.78 -11.59
N ASP A 87 8.46 -0.46 -11.44
CA ASP A 87 7.35 0.37 -11.01
C ASP A 87 6.17 0.38 -12.00
N ARG A 88 6.39 -0.03 -13.26
CA ARG A 88 5.37 -0.11 -14.31
C ARG A 88 4.68 -1.47 -14.38
N LYS A 89 5.32 -2.54 -13.88
CA LYS A 89 4.75 -3.90 -13.84
C LYS A 89 3.40 -3.89 -13.14
N LYS A 90 2.38 -4.53 -13.72
CA LYS A 90 1.09 -4.68 -13.06
C LYS A 90 1.18 -5.72 -11.95
N LEU A 91 0.40 -5.51 -10.89
CA LEU A 91 0.38 -6.42 -9.75
C LEU A 91 -0.27 -7.78 -10.07
N ARG A 92 -1.01 -7.85 -11.17
CA ARG A 92 -1.86 -8.98 -11.55
C ARG A 92 -1.39 -9.70 -12.83
N GLU A 93 -0.19 -9.38 -13.29
CA GLU A 93 0.51 -10.02 -14.40
C GLU A 93 1.43 -11.15 -13.91
#